data_AF-A0AAD9E3B5-F1
#
_entry.id   AF-A0AAD9E3B5-F1
#
_cell.length_a   1.000
_cell.length_b   1.000
_cell.length_c   1.000
_cell.angle_alpha   90.00
_cell.angle_beta   90.00
_cell.angle_gamma   90.00
#
_symmetry.space_group_name_H-M   'P 1'
#
loop_
_entity.id
_entity.type
_entity.pdbx_description
1 polymer ?
#
loop_
_entity_poly.entity_id
_entity_poly.type
_entity_poly.pdbx_seq_one_letter_code
_entity_poly.pdbx_strand_id
1 'polypeptide(L)'
;MWGFHRTREKVSQSQLNEAQKMEPFWLILLPFLLLLSGTEFSLAEKGERWQKYLSKIAAATKQYQPCSQENCSCHIRCSGVEHFILTMVDRLPDTEMVINVRDYPQVPQWVQPVLPVLSFSKTPEYWDIMYPAWTFWEGGPAVWPIYPTGLGRWDLMREDLKKSAAQWPWKKKYSKGFFRGSRTSSERDPLIMLSREAPDLVDAEYTKNQAWKSAKREESIVGMGGVLHNPPGLGLAPLVVDGVQVRKFHVSDALC
;
A
#
# COMPACT_ATOMS: atom_id res chain seq x y z
N MET A 1 91.06 -6.29 -26.21
CA MET A 1 89.77 -7.00 -26.14
C MET A 1 88.75 -6.05 -25.52
N TRP A 2 87.64 -5.69 -26.15
CA TRP A 2 87.11 -6.03 -27.48
C TRP A 2 86.75 -4.76 -28.27
N GLY A 3 86.80 -4.82 -29.60
CA GLY A 3 86.45 -3.70 -30.49
C GLY A 3 84.99 -3.74 -30.94
N PHE A 4 84.41 -2.57 -31.21
CA PHE A 4 83.02 -2.43 -31.65
C PHE A 4 82.94 -2.50 -33.19
N HIS A 5 82.42 -3.60 -33.74
CA HIS A 5 82.08 -3.70 -35.17
C HIS A 5 80.57 -3.81 -35.34
N ARG A 6 79.96 -2.81 -35.99
CA ARG A 6 78.57 -2.85 -36.47
C ARG A 6 78.59 -2.96 -37.99
N THR A 7 78.48 -4.18 -38.51
CA THR A 7 78.25 -4.44 -39.94
C THR A 7 76.87 -3.91 -40.35
N ARG A 8 76.77 -3.46 -41.60
CA ARG A 8 75.55 -2.88 -42.18
C ARG A 8 75.11 -3.78 -43.32
N GLU A 9 74.24 -4.73 -43.04
CA GLU A 9 73.72 -5.63 -44.06
C GLU A 9 72.78 -4.87 -45.03
N LYS A 10 72.91 -5.18 -46.31
CA LYS A 10 72.01 -4.66 -47.36
C LYS A 10 70.98 -5.75 -47.66
N VAL A 11 69.71 -5.49 -47.36
CA VAL A 11 68.61 -6.35 -47.82
C VAL A 11 68.48 -6.21 -49.33
N SER A 12 68.38 -7.33 -50.04
CA SER A 12 68.22 -7.37 -51.50
C SER A 12 66.83 -6.91 -51.93
N GLN A 13 66.74 -6.21 -53.07
CA GLN A 13 65.48 -5.82 -53.71
C GLN A 13 64.58 -7.04 -54.06
N SER A 14 65.14 -8.25 -54.13
CA SER A 14 64.48 -9.51 -54.50
C SER A 14 63.53 -10.10 -53.44
N GLN A 15 63.09 -9.30 -52.45
CA GLN A 15 62.16 -9.72 -51.39
C GLN A 15 60.89 -8.85 -51.31
N LEU A 16 60.71 -7.88 -52.21
CA LEU A 16 59.59 -6.93 -52.16
C LEU A 16 58.36 -7.33 -53.00
N ASN A 17 58.45 -8.39 -53.83
CA ASN A 17 57.45 -8.65 -54.89
C ASN A 17 56.51 -9.86 -54.66
N GLU A 18 56.63 -10.62 -53.56
CA GLU A 18 55.73 -11.77 -53.29
C GLU A 18 54.60 -11.47 -52.29
N ALA A 19 54.57 -10.28 -51.69
CA ALA A 19 53.58 -9.89 -50.67
C ALA A 19 52.21 -9.45 -51.25
N GLN A 20 51.84 -9.89 -52.46
CA GLN A 20 50.73 -9.29 -53.22
C GLN A 20 49.71 -10.27 -53.81
N LYS A 21 49.56 -11.47 -53.23
CA LYS A 21 48.48 -12.41 -53.57
C LYS A 21 47.93 -13.19 -52.37
N MET A 22 47.08 -12.54 -51.59
CA MET A 22 46.23 -13.17 -50.57
C MET A 22 44.78 -12.72 -50.78
N GLU A 23 43.93 -13.64 -51.23
CA GLU A 23 42.50 -13.41 -51.48
C GLU A 23 41.73 -13.13 -50.17
N PRO A 24 40.67 -12.30 -50.19
CA PRO A 24 40.07 -11.69 -49.00
C PRO A 24 39.11 -12.60 -48.20
N PHE A 25 39.38 -13.91 -48.10
CA PHE A 25 38.54 -14.88 -47.39
C PHE A 25 38.26 -14.51 -45.92
N TRP A 26 39.19 -13.84 -45.26
CA TRP A 26 39.05 -13.37 -43.87
C TRP A 26 37.93 -12.34 -43.67
N LEU A 27 37.56 -11.57 -44.71
CA LEU A 27 36.44 -10.61 -44.63
C LEU A 27 35.07 -11.30 -44.59
N ILE A 28 34.99 -12.56 -45.00
CA ILE A 28 33.75 -13.36 -44.98
C ILE A 28 33.68 -14.23 -43.71
N LEU A 29 34.83 -14.72 -43.20
CA LEU A 29 34.89 -15.53 -41.99
C LEU A 29 34.48 -14.77 -40.71
N LEU A 30 34.83 -13.49 -40.58
CA LEU A 30 34.45 -12.67 -39.42
C LEU A 30 32.93 -12.52 -39.22
N PRO A 31 32.12 -12.09 -40.22
CA PRO A 31 30.67 -12.06 -40.07
C PRO A 31 30.05 -13.45 -39.94
N PHE A 32 30.65 -14.50 -40.53
CA PHE A 32 30.15 -15.87 -40.39
C PHE A 32 30.33 -16.42 -38.96
N LEU A 33 31.45 -16.11 -38.30
CA LEU A 33 31.67 -16.42 -36.89
C LEU A 33 30.75 -15.62 -35.97
N LEU A 34 30.45 -14.35 -36.29
CA LEU A 34 29.48 -13.54 -35.55
C LEU A 34 28.02 -14.04 -35.71
N LEU A 35 27.69 -14.69 -36.84
CA LEU A 35 26.40 -15.36 -37.05
C LEU A 35 26.30 -16.71 -36.30
N LEU A 36 27.42 -17.40 -36.10
CA LEU A 36 27.47 -18.67 -35.34
C LEU A 36 27.58 -18.46 -33.82
N SER A 37 28.18 -17.36 -33.36
CA SER A 37 28.11 -16.92 -31.96
C SER A 37 26.76 -16.23 -31.70
N GLY A 38 25.70 -17.05 -31.70
CA GLY A 38 24.31 -16.63 -31.48
C GLY A 38 24.09 -15.97 -30.13
N THR A 39 24.36 -14.67 -30.06
CA THR A 39 23.99 -13.83 -28.93
C THR A 39 22.50 -13.51 -29.01
N GLU A 40 21.68 -14.42 -28.47
CA GLU A 40 20.28 -14.12 -28.12
C GLU A 40 20.24 -13.07 -27.01
N PHE A 41 20.46 -11.81 -27.39
CA PHE A 41 20.44 -10.68 -26.50
C PHE A 41 19.00 -10.48 -26.00
N SER A 42 18.70 -11.07 -24.84
CA SER A 42 17.34 -11.42 -24.42
C SER A 42 16.45 -10.22 -24.12
N LEU A 43 15.84 -9.66 -25.17
CA LEU A 43 14.76 -8.67 -25.06
C LEU A 43 13.46 -9.29 -24.49
N ALA A 44 13.33 -10.62 -24.51
CA ALA A 44 12.15 -11.35 -24.05
C ALA A 44 11.86 -11.18 -22.54
N GLU A 45 12.89 -11.22 -21.69
CA GLU A 45 12.73 -11.31 -20.23
C GLU A 45 11.98 -10.11 -19.62
N LYS A 46 12.12 -8.91 -20.22
CA LYS A 46 11.40 -7.71 -19.79
C LYS A 46 9.89 -7.76 -20.02
N GLY A 47 9.41 -8.62 -20.92
CA GLY A 47 7.99 -8.75 -21.22
C GLY A 47 7.21 -9.43 -20.09
N GLU A 48 7.59 -10.66 -19.76
CA GLU A 48 6.78 -11.57 -18.93
C GLU A 48 6.57 -11.06 -17.49
N ARG A 49 7.61 -10.47 -16.89
CA ARG A 49 7.59 -9.90 -15.52
C ARG A 49 6.38 -9.00 -15.27
N TRP A 50 5.93 -8.25 -16.29
CA TRP A 50 4.86 -7.26 -16.15
C TRP A 50 3.48 -7.75 -16.64
N GLN A 51 3.41 -8.82 -17.44
CA GLN A 51 2.12 -9.34 -17.98
C GLN A 51 1.11 -9.68 -16.87
N LYS A 52 1.58 -10.27 -15.77
CA LYS A 52 0.77 -10.60 -14.58
C LYS A 52 0.10 -9.39 -13.92
N TYR A 53 0.67 -8.19 -14.08
CA TYR A 53 0.12 -6.95 -13.55
C TYR A 53 -0.78 -6.25 -14.58
N LEU A 54 -0.34 -6.19 -15.85
CA LEU A 54 -1.09 -5.57 -16.95
C LEU A 54 -2.47 -6.22 -17.16
N SER A 55 -2.53 -7.55 -17.16
CA SER A 55 -3.77 -8.33 -17.27
C SER A 55 -4.76 -8.03 -16.13
N LYS A 56 -4.29 -7.92 -14.89
CA LYS A 56 -5.11 -7.53 -13.73
C LYS A 56 -5.65 -6.11 -13.83
N ILE A 57 -4.83 -5.16 -14.26
CA ILE A 57 -5.23 -3.75 -14.44
C ILE A 57 -6.31 -3.65 -15.53
N ALA A 58 -6.14 -4.35 -16.66
CA ALA A 58 -7.13 -4.38 -17.74
C ALA A 58 -8.47 -4.98 -17.29
N ALA A 59 -8.45 -6.07 -16.52
CA ALA A 59 -9.65 -6.69 -15.97
C ALA A 59 -10.41 -5.76 -14.99
N ALA A 60 -9.70 -5.14 -14.04
CA ALA A 60 -10.30 -4.23 -13.06
C ALA A 60 -10.88 -2.96 -13.72
N THR A 61 -10.15 -2.35 -14.65
CA THR A 61 -10.59 -1.12 -15.34
C THR A 61 -11.88 -1.35 -16.15
N LYS A 62 -12.06 -2.55 -16.73
CA LYS A 62 -13.27 -2.93 -17.48
C LYS A 62 -14.53 -3.04 -16.62
N GLN A 63 -14.40 -3.13 -15.29
CA GLN A 63 -15.51 -3.38 -14.36
C GLN A 63 -15.93 -2.14 -13.54
N TYR A 64 -15.24 -1.01 -13.68
CA TYR A 64 -15.49 0.18 -12.88
C TYR A 64 -16.65 1.04 -13.39
N GLN A 65 -17.50 1.54 -12.48
CA GLN A 65 -18.44 2.64 -12.74
C GLN A 65 -18.42 3.66 -11.59
N PRO A 66 -18.63 4.96 -11.86
CA PRO A 66 -18.67 6.03 -10.86
C PRO A 66 -20.04 6.15 -10.15
N CYS A 67 -20.07 6.80 -8.99
CA CYS A 67 -21.25 7.04 -8.17
C CYS A 67 -21.21 8.46 -7.56
N SER A 68 -22.36 9.07 -7.25
CA SER A 68 -22.45 10.43 -6.71
C SER A 68 -23.75 10.71 -5.93
N GLN A 69 -23.65 11.30 -4.73
CA GLN A 69 -24.49 12.40 -4.21
C GLN A 69 -23.89 12.99 -2.91
N GLU A 70 -24.49 14.04 -2.33
CA GLU A 70 -23.81 14.98 -1.40
C GLU A 70 -24.57 15.27 -0.08
N ASN A 71 -23.80 15.69 0.95
CA ASN A 71 -24.12 16.51 2.16
C ASN A 71 -25.33 16.28 3.09
N CYS A 72 -25.07 16.10 4.41
CA CYS A 72 -25.55 16.88 5.61
C CYS A 72 -25.03 16.24 7.06
N SER A 73 -24.48 17.47 9.52
CA SER A 73 -23.95 17.27 10.94
C SER A 73 -24.95 16.77 12.05
N CYS A 74 -24.62 16.47 13.35
CA CYS A 74 -23.34 16.17 14.09
C CYS A 74 -23.54 15.70 15.59
N HIS A 75 -22.91 14.57 16.00
CA HIS A 75 -22.42 14.13 17.33
C HIS A 75 -21.10 13.27 17.23
N ILE A 76 -19.96 13.89 16.87
CA ILE A 76 -18.66 13.39 16.31
C ILE A 76 -18.51 11.98 15.66
N ARG A 77 -18.74 10.83 16.30
CA ARG A 77 -18.71 9.51 15.59
C ARG A 77 -20.11 9.10 15.18
N CYS A 78 -21.02 9.17 16.13
CA CYS A 78 -22.44 9.03 15.87
C CYS A 78 -22.89 10.19 14.91
N SER A 79 -22.20 11.35 14.87
CA SER A 79 -22.26 12.37 13.78
C SER A 79 -22.30 11.78 12.39
N GLY A 80 -21.21 11.10 12.00
CA GLY A 80 -20.97 10.85 10.58
C GLY A 80 -21.95 9.81 10.05
N VAL A 81 -22.60 9.09 10.97
CA VAL A 81 -23.72 8.21 10.75
C VAL A 81 -25.04 9.01 10.73
N GLU A 82 -25.41 9.63 11.86
CA GLU A 82 -26.63 10.42 12.06
C GLU A 82 -26.85 11.44 10.95
N HIS A 83 -25.81 12.18 10.58
CA HIS A 83 -25.91 13.28 9.65
C HIS A 83 -26.32 12.78 8.26
N PHE A 84 -25.72 11.67 7.78
CA PHE A 84 -26.16 11.01 6.55
C PHE A 84 -27.58 10.43 6.66
N ILE A 85 -27.94 9.81 7.80
CA ILE A 85 -29.30 9.29 8.04
C ILE A 85 -30.35 10.42 8.01
N LEU A 86 -30.07 11.54 8.66
CA LEU A 86 -30.95 12.72 8.71
C LEU A 86 -31.16 13.37 7.34
N THR A 87 -30.29 13.15 6.35
CA THR A 87 -30.53 13.60 4.95
C THR A 87 -31.65 12.85 4.25
N MET A 88 -31.96 11.64 4.72
CA MET A 88 -32.82 10.68 4.04
C MET A 88 -33.96 10.15 4.93
N VAL A 89 -34.03 10.55 6.20
CA VAL A 89 -35.03 10.06 7.16
C VAL A 89 -36.47 10.22 6.64
N ASP A 90 -36.79 11.34 5.99
CA ASP A 90 -38.11 11.61 5.37
C ASP A 90 -38.46 10.66 4.19
N ARG A 91 -37.52 9.80 3.79
CA ARG A 91 -37.62 8.86 2.65
C ARG A 91 -37.36 7.40 3.08
N LEU A 92 -37.06 7.16 4.35
CA LEU A 92 -36.91 5.82 4.90
C LEU A 92 -38.26 5.36 5.49
N PRO A 93 -38.62 4.08 5.35
CA PRO A 93 -39.70 3.50 6.15
C PRO A 93 -39.27 3.37 7.62
N ASP A 94 -40.23 3.19 8.53
CA ASP A 94 -39.95 2.86 9.94
C ASP A 94 -38.96 1.68 10.04
N THR A 95 -37.75 1.97 10.50
CA THR A 95 -36.61 1.03 10.49
C THR A 95 -35.81 1.15 11.78
N GLU A 96 -35.58 0.03 12.46
CA GLU A 96 -34.59 -0.08 13.54
C GLU A 96 -33.29 -0.74 13.01
N MET A 97 -32.12 -0.31 13.50
CA MET A 97 -30.83 -0.83 13.05
C MET A 97 -29.75 -0.68 14.13
N VAL A 98 -28.85 -1.67 14.21
CA VAL A 98 -27.73 -1.66 15.17
C VAL A 98 -26.46 -1.22 14.46
N ILE A 99 -25.98 0.00 14.76
CA ILE A 99 -24.79 0.57 14.12
C ILE A 99 -23.61 0.54 15.09
N ASN A 100 -22.59 -0.23 14.73
CA ASN A 100 -21.31 -0.28 15.43
C ASN A 100 -20.42 0.89 14.97
N VAL A 101 -20.06 1.76 15.92
CA VAL A 101 -19.11 2.88 15.73
C VAL A 101 -17.70 2.57 16.24
N ARG A 102 -17.38 1.31 16.56
CA ARG A 102 -16.05 0.84 16.99
C ARG A 102 -15.18 0.45 15.78
N ASP A 103 -13.87 0.39 16.00
CA ASP A 103 -12.86 0.16 14.96
C ASP A 103 -12.84 -1.29 14.39
N TYR A 104 -13.65 -2.21 14.93
CA TYR A 104 -13.62 -3.65 14.60
C TYR A 104 -15.03 -4.23 14.43
N PRO A 105 -15.28 -5.17 13.49
CA PRO A 105 -16.59 -5.81 13.27
C PRO A 105 -17.02 -6.70 14.45
N GLN A 106 -18.32 -7.02 14.52
CA GLN A 106 -18.97 -7.61 15.70
C GLN A 106 -19.64 -8.98 15.46
N VAL A 107 -19.85 -9.41 14.21
CA VAL A 107 -20.59 -10.65 13.89
C VAL A 107 -19.71 -11.64 13.12
N PRO A 108 -18.81 -12.40 13.78
CA PRO A 108 -18.05 -13.46 13.15
C PRO A 108 -18.92 -14.51 12.46
N GLN A 109 -18.42 -15.11 11.38
CA GLN A 109 -19.17 -16.09 10.56
C GLN A 109 -19.68 -17.32 11.32
N TRP A 110 -19.07 -17.68 12.44
CA TRP A 110 -19.45 -18.83 13.28
C TRP A 110 -20.60 -18.53 14.26
N VAL A 111 -21.00 -17.26 14.45
CA VAL A 111 -22.12 -16.89 15.32
C VAL A 111 -23.44 -17.24 14.65
N GLN A 112 -24.32 -17.93 15.39
CA GLN A 112 -25.72 -18.14 15.00
C GLN A 112 -26.67 -17.84 16.18
N PRO A 113 -27.84 -17.22 15.96
CA PRO A 113 -28.30 -16.67 14.68
C PRO A 113 -27.45 -15.49 14.20
N VAL A 114 -27.45 -15.23 12.89
CA VAL A 114 -26.74 -14.08 12.30
C VAL A 114 -27.51 -12.80 12.62
N LEU A 115 -26.84 -11.79 13.16
CA LEU A 115 -27.43 -10.52 13.57
C LEU A 115 -27.10 -9.39 12.58
N PRO A 116 -28.06 -8.49 12.24
CA PRO A 116 -27.86 -7.40 11.28
C PRO A 116 -27.16 -6.19 11.91
N VAL A 117 -25.88 -6.35 12.26
CA VAL A 117 -25.04 -5.24 12.76
C VAL A 117 -24.35 -4.54 11.59
N LEU A 118 -24.39 -3.20 11.57
CA LEU A 118 -23.71 -2.37 10.60
C LEU A 118 -22.31 -1.99 11.14
N SER A 119 -21.23 -2.28 10.41
CA SER A 119 -19.84 -1.93 10.76
C SER A 119 -19.09 -1.34 9.58
N PHE A 120 -18.36 -0.23 9.75
CA PHE A 120 -17.72 0.51 8.64
C PHE A 120 -16.64 -0.29 7.86
N SER A 121 -16.12 -1.37 8.44
CA SER A 121 -15.03 -2.19 7.88
C SER A 121 -15.14 -3.62 8.40
N LYS A 122 -14.85 -4.60 7.53
CA LYS A 122 -14.76 -6.02 7.89
C LYS A 122 -13.88 -6.81 6.93
N THR A 123 -13.64 -8.07 7.26
CA THR A 123 -13.07 -9.09 6.37
C THR A 123 -14.15 -10.13 5.99
N PRO A 124 -13.91 -11.08 5.05
CA PRO A 124 -14.90 -12.09 4.67
C PRO A 124 -15.43 -12.96 5.82
N GLU A 125 -14.65 -13.11 6.89
CA GLU A 125 -14.94 -13.91 8.08
C GLU A 125 -16.00 -13.30 9.02
N TYR A 126 -16.66 -12.21 8.60
CA TYR A 126 -17.69 -11.50 9.36
C TYR A 126 -18.95 -11.25 8.53
N TRP A 127 -20.13 -11.34 9.16
CA TRP A 127 -21.42 -11.08 8.53
C TRP A 127 -21.84 -9.61 8.52
N ASP A 128 -21.20 -8.73 9.30
CA ASP A 128 -21.55 -7.30 9.43
C ASP A 128 -21.87 -6.60 8.09
N ILE A 129 -22.85 -5.70 8.09
CA ILE A 129 -23.24 -4.92 6.91
C ILE A 129 -22.33 -3.68 6.83
N MET A 130 -21.65 -3.47 5.70
CA MET A 130 -20.75 -2.32 5.56
C MET A 130 -21.51 -1.02 5.25
N TYR A 131 -21.13 0.07 5.92
CA TYR A 131 -21.68 1.41 5.72
C TYR A 131 -20.56 2.45 5.53
N PRO A 132 -20.84 3.63 4.94
CA PRO A 132 -19.85 4.70 4.77
C PRO A 132 -19.35 5.21 6.13
N ALA A 133 -18.06 5.08 6.40
CA ALA A 133 -17.45 5.44 7.68
C ALA A 133 -17.71 6.91 8.06
N TRP A 134 -18.00 7.15 9.35
CA TRP A 134 -18.29 8.47 9.90
C TRP A 134 -17.29 9.58 9.49
N THR A 135 -16.01 9.20 9.36
CA THR A 135 -14.90 10.09 8.95
C THR A 135 -15.03 10.71 7.56
N PHE A 136 -16.02 10.34 6.74
CA PHE A 136 -16.38 11.12 5.56
C PHE A 136 -16.84 12.55 5.93
N TRP A 137 -17.42 12.73 7.12
CA TRP A 137 -17.75 14.05 7.67
C TRP A 137 -16.89 14.43 8.88
N GLU A 138 -16.74 13.57 9.90
CA GLU A 138 -15.95 13.85 11.11
C GLU A 138 -15.77 12.58 11.97
N GLY A 139 -15.09 12.68 13.12
CA GLY A 139 -14.90 11.54 14.05
C GLY A 139 -13.81 10.54 13.65
N GLY A 140 -13.08 10.82 12.58
CA GLY A 140 -11.83 10.15 12.26
C GLY A 140 -10.71 10.51 13.25
N PRO A 141 -9.51 9.91 13.11
CA PRO A 141 -8.43 10.06 14.09
C PRO A 141 -8.01 11.52 14.33
N ALA A 142 -7.97 11.95 15.60
CA ALA A 142 -7.44 13.26 15.99
C ALA A 142 -5.91 13.22 16.05
N VAL A 143 -5.26 13.73 15.00
CA VAL A 143 -3.81 13.71 14.81
C VAL A 143 -3.26 15.12 15.02
N TRP A 144 -2.81 15.42 16.23
CA TRP A 144 -2.20 16.72 16.53
C TRP A 144 -0.86 16.89 15.80
N PRO A 145 -0.54 18.07 15.21
CA PRO A 145 -1.36 19.28 15.13
C PRO A 145 -2.27 19.37 13.89
N ILE A 146 -2.17 18.43 12.93
CA ILE A 146 -2.76 18.57 11.59
C ILE A 146 -4.29 18.39 11.53
N TYR A 147 -4.86 17.55 12.40
CA TYR A 147 -6.30 17.28 12.51
C TYR A 147 -6.73 17.32 13.99
N PRO A 148 -6.80 18.52 14.61
CA PRO A 148 -7.02 18.65 16.05
C PRO A 148 -8.41 18.19 16.49
N THR A 149 -9.42 18.36 15.64
CA THR A 149 -10.83 17.99 15.87
C THR A 149 -11.19 16.60 15.32
N GLY A 150 -10.20 15.79 14.96
CA GLY A 150 -10.41 14.55 14.20
C GLY A 150 -10.32 14.76 12.68
N LEU A 151 -9.96 13.71 11.97
CA LEU A 151 -10.07 13.67 10.50
C LEU A 151 -11.54 13.66 10.08
N GLY A 152 -11.86 14.40 9.02
CA GLY A 152 -13.22 14.62 8.55
C GLY A 152 -13.26 15.39 7.24
N ARG A 153 -14.44 15.93 6.91
CA ARG A 153 -14.73 16.84 5.80
C ARG A 153 -14.09 16.41 4.49
N TRP A 154 -14.48 15.22 4.04
CA TRP A 154 -14.01 14.65 2.79
C TRP A 154 -14.31 15.54 1.57
N ASP A 155 -15.39 16.32 1.63
CA ASP A 155 -15.73 17.36 0.68
C ASP A 155 -14.64 18.43 0.54
N LEU A 156 -14.13 18.97 1.65
CA LEU A 156 -13.04 19.94 1.67
C LEU A 156 -11.70 19.29 1.34
N MET A 157 -11.42 18.13 1.94
CA MET A 157 -10.20 17.35 1.73
C MET A 157 -9.99 17.01 0.25
N ARG A 158 -11.06 16.65 -0.48
CA ARG A 158 -11.04 16.44 -1.93
C ARG A 158 -10.53 17.67 -2.69
N GLU A 159 -11.05 18.85 -2.38
CA GLU A 159 -10.68 20.07 -3.09
C GLU A 159 -9.25 20.54 -2.74
N ASP A 160 -8.78 20.33 -1.51
CA ASP A 160 -7.38 20.62 -1.14
C ASP A 160 -6.39 19.60 -1.72
N LEU A 161 -6.74 18.30 -1.76
CA LEU A 161 -5.97 17.28 -2.47
C LEU A 161 -5.91 17.56 -3.98
N LYS A 162 -6.99 18.07 -4.58
CA LYS A 162 -7.07 18.49 -6.00
C LYS A 162 -6.20 19.71 -6.29
N LYS A 163 -6.20 20.73 -5.42
CA LYS A 163 -5.27 21.88 -5.49
C LYS A 163 -3.80 21.40 -5.39
N SER A 164 -3.50 20.52 -4.44
CA SER A 164 -2.17 19.95 -4.24
C SER A 164 -1.72 19.09 -5.44
N ALA A 165 -2.60 18.26 -5.99
CA ALA A 165 -2.33 17.44 -7.17
C ALA A 165 -1.97 18.29 -8.40
N ALA A 166 -2.63 19.44 -8.60
CA ALA A 166 -2.30 20.38 -9.67
C ALA A 166 -0.90 21.01 -9.52
N GLN A 167 -0.43 21.25 -8.29
CA GLN A 167 0.92 21.74 -8.01
C GLN A 167 2.00 20.65 -8.16
N TRP A 168 1.60 19.38 -8.15
CA TRP A 168 2.48 18.20 -8.22
C TRP A 168 2.06 17.24 -9.35
N PRO A 169 2.12 17.68 -10.63
CA PRO A 169 1.84 16.82 -11.79
C PRO A 169 2.79 15.62 -11.83
N TRP A 170 2.38 14.53 -12.49
CA TRP A 170 3.07 13.23 -12.43
C TRP A 170 4.60 13.30 -12.61
N LYS A 171 5.09 13.99 -13.65
CA LYS A 171 6.52 14.14 -13.96
C LYS A 171 7.34 14.94 -12.92
N LYS A 172 6.68 15.59 -11.95
CA LYS A 172 7.29 16.35 -10.84
C LYS A 172 7.29 15.55 -9.51
N LYS A 173 6.57 14.42 -9.44
CA LYS A 173 6.55 13.57 -8.23
C LYS A 173 7.86 12.82 -8.10
N TYR A 174 8.35 12.64 -6.87
CA TYR A 174 9.53 11.83 -6.59
C TYR A 174 9.25 10.34 -6.87
N SER A 175 10.18 9.66 -7.55
CA SER A 175 10.13 8.21 -7.83
C SER A 175 10.53 7.36 -6.62
N LYS A 176 10.03 7.69 -5.43
CA LYS A 176 10.34 7.05 -4.14
C LYS A 176 9.03 6.59 -3.49
N GLY A 177 9.00 5.40 -2.89
CA GLY A 177 7.86 4.96 -2.08
C GLY A 177 7.71 5.85 -0.84
N PHE A 178 6.48 6.17 -0.43
CA PHE A 178 6.24 7.08 0.70
C PHE A 178 5.20 6.56 1.69
N PHE A 179 5.48 6.67 2.99
CA PHE A 179 4.51 6.40 4.06
C PHE A 179 4.78 7.27 5.30
N ARG A 180 3.73 7.76 5.93
CA ARG A 180 3.73 8.26 7.32
C ARG A 180 2.45 7.86 8.03
N GLY A 181 2.58 7.31 9.22
CA GLY A 181 1.46 6.87 10.05
C GLY A 181 1.96 6.04 11.22
N SER A 182 1.09 5.67 12.17
CA SER A 182 1.52 4.95 13.38
C SER A 182 1.51 3.43 13.24
N ARG A 183 2.18 2.72 14.16
CA ARG A 183 2.24 1.25 14.22
C ARG A 183 0.94 0.65 14.78
N THR A 184 -0.14 0.69 13.99
CA THR A 184 -1.44 0.06 14.32
C THR A 184 -1.52 -1.42 13.92
N SER A 185 -0.65 -1.88 13.01
CA SER A 185 -0.45 -3.27 12.61
C SER A 185 1.05 -3.50 12.36
N SER A 186 1.55 -4.71 12.65
CA SER A 186 2.93 -5.14 12.35
C SER A 186 3.16 -5.42 10.86
N GLU A 187 2.11 -5.54 10.04
CA GLU A 187 2.23 -5.66 8.57
C GLU A 187 2.95 -4.48 7.93
N ARG A 188 3.03 -3.34 8.65
CA ARG A 188 3.75 -2.13 8.23
C ARG A 188 5.26 -2.22 8.48
N ASP A 189 5.72 -3.08 9.40
CA ASP A 189 7.12 -3.12 9.82
C ASP A 189 8.10 -3.37 8.65
N PRO A 190 7.86 -4.29 7.69
CA PRO A 190 8.79 -4.53 6.58
C PRO A 190 9.02 -3.29 5.69
N LEU A 191 8.03 -2.41 5.56
CA LEU A 191 8.17 -1.16 4.81
C LEU A 191 9.06 -0.13 5.55
N ILE A 192 8.97 -0.10 6.88
CA ILE A 192 9.81 0.74 7.73
C ILE A 192 11.25 0.19 7.78
N MET A 193 11.43 -1.13 7.78
CA MET A 193 12.76 -1.77 7.64
C MET A 193 13.38 -1.41 6.29
N LEU A 194 12.65 -1.63 5.19
CA LEU A 194 13.13 -1.31 3.84
C LEU A 194 13.49 0.17 3.67
N SER A 195 12.79 1.10 4.33
CA SER A 195 13.16 2.53 4.30
C SER A 195 14.44 2.85 5.08
N ARG A 196 14.73 2.11 6.16
CA ARG A 196 15.99 2.23 6.91
C ARG A 196 17.18 1.65 6.14
N GLU A 197 16.96 0.56 5.41
CA GLU A 197 17.98 -0.14 4.62
C GLU A 197 18.25 0.53 3.25
N ALA A 198 17.19 1.00 2.59
CA ALA A 198 17.22 1.60 1.26
C ALA A 198 16.45 2.94 1.23
N PRO A 199 16.92 3.98 1.93
CA PRO A 199 16.23 5.28 2.05
C PRO A 199 16.04 6.00 0.70
N ASP A 200 16.80 5.65 -0.33
CA ASP A 200 16.62 6.16 -1.70
C ASP A 200 15.49 5.50 -2.48
N LEU A 201 15.05 4.31 -2.07
CA LEU A 201 13.93 3.59 -2.67
C LEU A 201 12.60 3.87 -1.95
N VAL A 202 12.63 3.98 -0.62
CA VAL A 202 11.44 4.20 0.23
C VAL A 202 11.74 5.20 1.34
N ASP A 203 10.82 6.13 1.55
CA ASP A 203 10.74 7.09 2.66
C ASP A 203 9.50 6.77 3.51
N ALA A 204 9.67 5.93 4.54
CA ALA A 204 8.60 5.40 5.37
C ALA A 204 8.97 5.39 6.86
N GLU A 205 8.26 6.19 7.67
CA GLU A 205 8.52 6.30 9.12
C GLU A 205 7.24 6.13 9.95
N TYR A 206 7.41 5.69 11.20
CA TYR A 206 6.33 5.63 12.17
C TYR A 206 6.10 6.98 12.87
N THR A 207 4.84 7.42 12.91
CA THR A 207 4.39 8.52 13.78
C THR A 207 3.85 7.98 15.10
N LYS A 208 3.86 8.80 16.15
CA LYS A 208 3.19 8.46 17.42
C LYS A 208 1.67 8.55 17.27
N ASN A 209 0.95 7.80 18.11
CA ASN A 209 -0.50 7.90 18.28
C ASN A 209 -0.85 8.00 19.77
N GLN A 210 -2.12 8.26 20.07
CA GLN A 210 -2.61 8.46 21.45
C GLN A 210 -2.46 7.21 22.33
N ALA A 211 -2.25 6.03 21.75
CA ALA A 211 -2.05 4.75 22.44
C ALA A 211 -0.56 4.33 22.54
N TRP A 212 0.39 5.24 22.27
CA TRP A 212 1.82 4.99 22.42
C TRP A 212 2.17 4.83 23.91
N LYS A 213 2.80 3.69 24.26
CA LYS A 213 3.11 3.33 25.66
C LYS A 213 4.61 3.13 25.95
N SER A 214 5.43 2.85 24.94
CA SER A 214 6.89 2.68 25.08
C SER A 214 7.59 2.54 23.71
N ALA A 215 8.88 2.87 23.66
CA ALA A 215 9.73 2.70 22.47
C ALA A 215 9.98 1.22 22.09
N LYS A 216 9.74 0.28 23.02
CA LYS A 216 10.01 -1.15 22.85
C LYS A 216 9.29 -1.83 21.67
N ARG A 217 8.29 -1.18 21.07
CA ARG A 217 7.60 -1.60 19.83
C ARG A 217 8.23 -1.12 18.52
N GLU A 218 9.22 -0.23 18.60
CA GLU A 218 10.03 0.25 17.48
C GLU A 218 11.43 -0.40 17.50
N GLU A 219 11.92 -0.76 18.69
CA GLU A 219 13.21 -1.43 18.95
C GLU A 219 13.18 -2.96 18.72
N SER A 220 12.02 -3.62 18.85
CA SER A 220 11.89 -5.08 18.71
C SER A 220 12.29 -5.64 17.34
N ILE A 221 12.45 -4.75 16.35
CA ILE A 221 12.97 -5.04 15.00
C ILE A 221 14.47 -5.38 15.04
N VAL A 222 15.23 -4.87 16.01
CA VAL A 222 16.68 -5.08 16.15
C VAL A 222 17.02 -6.43 16.82
N GLY A 223 16.02 -7.10 17.41
CA GLY A 223 16.23 -8.17 18.41
C GLY A 223 15.55 -9.52 18.12
N MET A 224 15.38 -9.92 16.85
CA MET A 224 14.88 -11.27 16.52
C MET A 224 15.96 -12.35 16.71
N GLY A 225 16.23 -12.66 17.98
CA GLY A 225 17.21 -13.66 18.41
C GLY A 225 16.90 -14.20 19.82
N GLY A 226 15.65 -14.62 20.06
CA GLY A 226 15.23 -15.14 21.37
C GLY A 226 13.96 -15.97 21.29
N VAL A 227 13.97 -17.14 21.95
CA VAL A 227 12.81 -18.06 22.04
C VAL A 227 11.81 -17.54 23.07
N LEU A 228 10.51 -17.64 22.78
CA LEU A 228 9.43 -17.30 23.71
C LEU A 228 8.67 -18.56 24.17
N HIS A 229 8.56 -18.75 25.48
CA HIS A 229 7.65 -19.72 26.10
C HIS A 229 6.32 -19.05 26.47
N ASN A 230 5.21 -19.80 26.38
CA ASN A 230 3.88 -19.39 26.81
C ASN A 230 3.54 -19.91 28.21
N PRO A 231 2.88 -19.11 29.05
CA PRO A 231 1.96 -19.56 30.11
C PRO A 231 0.48 -19.34 29.71
N PRO A 232 -0.49 -19.99 30.38
CA PRO A 232 -1.90 -20.07 29.95
C PRO A 232 -2.82 -18.95 30.49
N GLY A 233 -4.07 -18.94 30.04
CA GLY A 233 -5.05 -17.88 30.33
C GLY A 233 -6.24 -18.25 31.24
N LEU A 234 -7.11 -17.26 31.42
CA LEU A 234 -8.40 -17.18 32.13
C LEU A 234 -9.17 -16.01 31.46
N GLY A 235 -10.51 -15.91 31.40
CA GLY A 235 -11.63 -16.76 31.81
C GLY A 235 -12.92 -15.95 31.61
N LEU A 236 -13.99 -16.52 31.03
CA LEU A 236 -15.21 -15.77 30.68
C LEU A 236 -16.30 -15.84 31.78
N ALA A 237 -17.08 -14.77 31.92
CA ALA A 237 -18.31 -14.72 32.72
C ALA A 237 -19.37 -13.83 32.02
N PRO A 238 -20.65 -14.23 31.98
CA PRO A 238 -21.74 -13.46 31.37
C PRO A 238 -22.41 -12.49 32.36
N LEU A 239 -23.17 -11.53 31.84
CA LEU A 239 -24.08 -10.66 32.58
C LEU A 239 -25.50 -10.75 31.98
N VAL A 240 -26.51 -10.65 32.84
CA VAL A 240 -27.95 -10.74 32.51
C VAL A 240 -28.68 -9.59 33.20
N VAL A 241 -29.58 -8.91 32.48
CA VAL A 241 -30.54 -7.95 33.04
C VAL A 241 -31.85 -8.04 32.25
N ASP A 242 -32.99 -8.08 32.96
CA ASP A 242 -34.34 -8.11 32.37
C ASP A 242 -34.90 -6.71 32.09
N GLY A 243 -35.81 -6.63 31.12
CA GLY A 243 -36.22 -5.38 30.48
C GLY A 243 -37.23 -4.49 31.19
N VAL A 244 -37.56 -3.39 30.50
CA VAL A 244 -38.87 -2.73 30.45
C VAL A 244 -38.94 -1.88 29.15
N GLN A 245 -40.15 -1.65 28.63
CA GLN A 245 -40.39 -1.13 27.27
C GLN A 245 -40.75 0.36 27.26
N VAL A 246 -40.14 1.15 26.36
CA VAL A 246 -40.55 2.53 26.03
C VAL A 246 -40.55 2.71 24.52
N ARG A 247 -41.65 3.22 23.93
CA ARG A 247 -41.72 3.53 22.49
C ARG A 247 -41.22 4.94 22.21
N LYS A 248 -40.02 5.05 21.62
CA LYS A 248 -39.50 6.19 20.86
C LYS A 248 -38.46 5.64 19.86
N PHE A 249 -38.09 6.43 18.85
CA PHE A 249 -36.95 6.10 18.00
C PHE A 249 -35.69 6.11 18.88
N HIS A 250 -35.15 4.95 19.20
CA HIS A 250 -34.08 4.78 20.19
C HIS A 250 -32.85 4.21 19.50
N VAL A 251 -31.95 5.11 19.07
CA VAL A 251 -30.53 4.75 19.01
C VAL A 251 -30.13 4.39 20.43
N SER A 252 -29.65 3.16 20.64
CA SER A 252 -29.35 2.69 21.99
C SER A 252 -27.98 3.17 22.43
N ASP A 253 -27.95 4.00 23.49
CA ASP A 253 -26.76 4.46 24.22
C ASP A 253 -26.04 3.33 24.99
N ALA A 254 -26.18 2.08 24.52
CA ALA A 254 -25.37 0.93 24.88
C ALA A 254 -24.20 0.70 23.89
N LEU A 255 -24.18 1.39 22.74
CA LEU A 255 -23.14 1.25 21.70
C LEU A 255 -22.56 2.56 21.12
N CYS A 256 -23.19 3.73 21.36
CA CYS A 256 -22.46 5.00 21.48
C CYS A 256 -22.05 5.13 22.96
#